data_AF-B1SZN2-F1
#
_entry.id   AF-B1SZN2-F1
#
_cell.length_a   1.000
_cell.length_b   1.000
_cell.length_c   1.000
_cell.angle_alpha   90.00
_cell.angle_beta   90.00
_cell.angle_gamma   90.00
#
_symmetry.space_group_name_H-M   'P 1'
#
loop_
_entity.id
_entity.type
_entity.pdbx_description
1 polymer ?
#
loop_
_entity_poly.entity_id
_entity_poly.type
_entity_poly.pdbx_seq_one_letter_code
_entity_poly.pdbx_strand_id
1 'polypeptide(L)' 'MDQRSALEDLCAPAATGHTTKEAELARKWLAHFGADSVQDLDLGVLEAIACYVRKGVSPPGE' A
#
# COMPACT_ATOMS: atom_id res chain seq x y z
N MET A 1 1.97 -18.45 2.15
CA MET A 1 2.59 -17.11 2.23
C MET A 1 1.45 -16.13 2.39
N ASP A 2 1.40 -15.45 3.54
CA ASP A 2 0.28 -14.59 3.94
C ASP A 2 0.37 -13.22 3.28
N GLN A 3 -0.68 -12.82 2.56
CA GLN A 3 -0.76 -11.53 1.86
C GLN A 3 -0.75 -10.34 2.82
N ARG A 4 -1.22 -10.54 4.06
CA ARG A 4 -1.08 -9.55 5.14
C ARG A 4 0.37 -9.25 5.47
N SER A 5 1.22 -10.27 5.58
CA SER A 5 2.65 -10.07 5.79
C SER A 5 3.30 -9.29 4.66
N ALA A 6 2.91 -9.53 3.40
CA ALA A 6 3.48 -8.82 2.26
C ALA A 6 3.17 -7.30 2.28
N LEU A 7 1.99 -6.91 2.77
CA LEU A 7 1.61 -5.50 2.83
C LEU A 7 2.12 -4.79 4.08
N GLU A 8 2.22 -5.50 5.20
CA GLU A 8 2.91 -5.00 6.39
C GLU A 8 4.40 -4.76 6.09
N ASP A 9 5.03 -5.66 5.34
CA ASP A 9 6.41 -5.53 4.85
C ASP A 9 6.59 -4.31 3.91
N LEU A 10 5.59 -4.04 3.05
CA LEU A 10 5.53 -2.85 2.18
C LEU A 10 5.43 -1.52 2.95
N CYS A 11 4.68 -1.49 4.07
CA CYS A 11 4.53 -0.30 4.90
C CYS A 11 5.63 -0.17 5.96
N ALA A 12 6.33 -1.26 6.27
CA ALA A 12 7.44 -1.26 7.20
C ALA A 12 8.65 -0.55 6.57
N PRO A 13 9.23 0.47 7.23
CA PRO A 13 10.32 1.27 6.67
C PRO A 13 11.64 0.51 6.48
N ALA A 14 11.73 -0.78 6.84
CA ALA A 14 12.99 -1.51 6.98
C ALA A 14 13.09 -2.83 6.20
N ALA A 15 12.05 -3.31 5.51
CA ALA A 15 12.09 -4.61 4.87
C ALA A 15 12.29 -4.54 3.35
N THR A 16 13.52 -4.86 2.95
CA THR A 16 13.92 -5.53 1.70
C THR A 16 13.21 -5.11 0.42
N GLY A 17 13.70 -4.04 -0.20
CA GLY A 17 13.64 -3.88 -1.67
C GLY A 17 12.44 -3.13 -2.25
N HIS A 18 11.53 -2.61 -1.43
CA HIS A 18 10.52 -1.67 -1.93
C HIS A 18 11.17 -0.31 -2.21
N THR A 19 11.01 0.15 -3.45
CA THR A 19 11.50 1.48 -3.82
C THR A 19 10.77 2.53 -2.99
N THR A 20 11.45 3.59 -2.56
CA THR A 20 10.85 4.70 -1.78
C THR A 20 9.53 5.20 -2.39
N LYS A 21 9.43 5.14 -3.73
CA LYS A 21 8.23 5.43 -4.51
C LYS A 21 7.02 4.55 -4.22
N GLU A 22 7.20 3.25 -4.00
CA GLU A 22 6.10 2.32 -3.73
C GLU A 22 5.51 2.58 -2.34
N ALA A 23 6.37 2.83 -1.35
CA ALA A 23 5.93 3.23 -0.01
C ALA A 23 5.20 4.58 -0.04
N GLU A 24 5.68 5.56 -0.83
CA GLU A 24 4.98 6.83 -1.04
C GLU A 24 3.61 6.65 -1.71
N LEU A 25 3.52 5.81 -2.74
CA LEU A 25 2.27 5.51 -3.43
C LEU A 25 1.28 4.81 -2.50
N ALA A 26 1.73 3.83 -1.72
CA ALA A 26 0.89 3.13 -0.75
C ALA A 26 0.30 4.10 0.27
N ARG A 27 1.09 5.05 0.77
CA ARG A 27 0.61 6.13 1.67
C ARG A 27 -0.41 7.04 0.99
N LYS A 28 -0.21 7.43 -0.27
CA LYS A 28 -1.20 8.21 -1.04
C LYS A 28 -2.53 7.44 -1.18
N TRP A 29 -2.46 6.14 -1.44
CA TRP A 29 -3.64 5.27 -1.53
C TRP A 29 -4.37 5.14 -0.19
N LEU A 30 -3.65 4.93 0.91
CA LEU A 30 -4.23 4.90 2.26
C LEU A 30 -4.97 6.21 2.58
N ALA A 31 -4.32 7.35 2.34
CA ALA A 31 -4.92 8.67 2.54
C ALA A 31 -6.16 8.90 1.65
N HIS A 32 -6.16 8.42 0.41
CA HIS A 32 -7.32 8.50 -0.49
C HIS A 32 -8.55 7.77 0.06
N PHE A 33 -8.34 6.62 0.73
CA PHE A 33 -9.41 5.90 1.41
C PHE A 33 -9.73 6.42 2.81
N GLY A 34 -9.04 7.46 3.28
CA GLY A 34 -9.19 8.02 4.63
C GLY A 34 -8.66 7.11 5.73
N ALA A 35 -7.82 6.12 5.38
CA ALA A 35 -7.25 5.17 6.32
C ALA A 35 -5.84 5.62 6.74
N ASP A 36 -5.58 5.62 8.05
CA ASP A 36 -4.24 5.90 8.60
C ASP A 36 -3.34 4.64 8.59
N SER A 37 -3.97 3.45 8.63
CA SER A 37 -3.29 2.16 8.67
C SER A 37 -3.97 1.12 7.78
N VAL A 38 -3.18 0.19 7.25
CA VAL A 38 -3.66 -0.95 6.44
C VAL A 38 -4.66 -1.84 7.20
N GLN A 39 -4.64 -1.81 8.54
CA GLN A 39 -5.57 -2.57 9.37
C GLN A 39 -7.01 -2.04 9.31
N ASP A 40 -7.18 -0.78 8.90
CA ASP A 40 -8.49 -0.13 8.80
C ASP A 40 -9.22 -0.50 7.49
N LEU A 41 -8.49 -1.07 6.53
CA LEU A 41 -9.00 -1.43 5.22
C LEU A 41 -9.28 -2.91 5.10
N ASP A 42 -10.31 -3.22 4.32
CA ASP A 42 -10.66 -4.59 3.97
C ASP A 42 -9.56 -5.23 3.09
N LEU A 43 -9.41 -6.55 3.20
CA LEU A 43 -8.40 -7.31 2.46
C LEU A 43 -8.52 -7.08 0.94
N GLY A 44 -9.74 -7.00 0.41
CA GLY A 44 -9.95 -6.75 -1.02
C GLY A 44 -9.43 -5.37 -1.48
N VAL A 45 -9.50 -4.36 -0.61
CA VAL A 45 -8.97 -3.02 -0.89
C VAL A 45 -7.45 -3.02 -0.82
N LEU A 46 -6.88 -3.68 0.19
CA LEU A 46 -5.44 -3.85 0.36
C LEU A 46 -4.79 -4.54 -0.85
N GLU A 47 -5.43 -5.58 -1.39
CA GLU A 47 -4.97 -6.26 -2.60
C GLU A 47 -5.01 -5.35 -3.84
N ALA A 48 -6.06 -4.55 -3.98
CA ALA A 48 -6.17 -3.59 -5.07
C ALA A 48 -5.06 -2.52 -4.98
N ILE A 49 -4.82 -1.96 -3.78
CA ILE A 49 -3.75 -0.99 -3.53
C ILE A 49 -2.39 -1.59 -3.88
N ALA A 50 -2.07 -2.79 -3.39
CA ALA A 50 -0.80 -3.45 -3.70
C ALA A 50 -0.59 -3.67 -5.21
N CYS A 51 -1.67 -4.00 -5.94
CA CYS A 51 -1.65 -4.12 -7.39
C CYS A 51 -1.37 -2.77 -8.09
N TYR A 52 -1.99 -1.68 -7.64
CA TYR A 52 -1.77 -0.34 -8.19
C TYR A 52 -0.38 0.22 -7.87
N VAL A 53 0.08 0.03 -6.64
CA VAL A 53 1.41 0.44 -6.17
C VAL A 53 2.50 -0.23 -7.01
N ARG A 54 2.41 -1.56 -7.20
CA ARG A 54 3.35 -2.32 -8.06
C ARG A 54 3.33 -1.86 -9.52
N LYS A 55 2.18 -1.38 -9.99
CA LYS A 55 2.02 -0.79 -11.33
C LYS A 55 2.43 0.69 -11.41
N GLY A 56 2.80 1.31 -10.29
CA GLY A 56 3.13 2.74 -10.23
C GLY A 56 1.93 3.66 -10.45
N VAL A 57 0.70 3.19 -10.23
CA VAL A 57 -0.54 3.94 -10.46
C VAL A 57 -0.91 4.72 -9.21
N SER A 58 -1.03 6.05 -9.34
CA SER A 58 -1.48 6.93 -8.24
C SER A 58 -3.01 6.93 -8.12
N PRO A 59 -3.57 7.16 -6.92
CA PRO A 59 -5.00 7.32 -6.74
C PRO A 59 -5.54 8.52 -7.55
N PRO A 60 -6.79 8.46 -8.04
CA PRO A 60 -7.40 9.58 -8.73
C PRO A 60 -7.70 10.73 -7.76
N GLY A 61 -7.36 11.96 -8.15
CA GLY A 61 -7.68 13.18 -7.39
C GLY A 61 -6.49 13.86 -6.69
N GLU A 62 -5.31 13.89 -7.33
CA GLU A 62 -4.30 14.92 -7.01
C GLU A 62 -4.79 16.32 -7.40
#